data_AF-A0A916VPC1-F1
#
_entry.id   AF-A0A916VPC1-F1
#
_cell.length_a   1.000
_cell.length_b   1.000
_cell.length_c   1.000
_cell.angle_alpha   90.00
_cell.angle_beta   90.00
_cell.angle_gamma   90.00
#
_symmetry.space_group_name_H-M   'P 1'
#
loop_
_entity.id
_entity.type
_entity.pdbx_description
1 polymer ?
#
loop_
_entity_poly.entity_id
_entity_poly.type
_entity_poly.pdbx_seq_one_letter_code
_entity_poly.pdbx_strand_id
1 'polypeptide(L)'
;MKNLKNIAKQNLFVSKIRSKIRIVQKIQHLINRNKILSHQLIFCINSGRSGSNYLSALLGTAEEVVSYHEPKPSMTHQYLKMINKSNYTTSF
;
A
#
# COMPACT_ATOMS: atom_id res chain seq x y z
N MET A 1 7.69 49.47 23.92
CA MET A 1 8.42 48.22 24.25
C MET A 1 7.56 47.03 24.71
N LYS A 2 6.27 47.18 25.08
CA LYS A 2 5.42 46.04 25.54
C LYS A 2 5.04 45.03 24.44
N ASN A 3 5.05 45.45 23.17
CA ASN A 3 4.57 44.64 22.04
C ASN A 3 5.55 43.51 21.63
N LEU A 4 6.85 43.79 21.64
CA LEU A 4 7.90 42.81 21.29
C LEU A 4 7.99 41.63 22.26
N LYS A 5 7.77 41.85 23.57
CA LYS A 5 7.74 40.77 24.58
C LYS A 5 6.55 39.83 24.40
N ASN A 6 5.41 40.33 23.92
CA ASN A 6 4.23 39.51 23.63
C ASN A 6 4.43 38.66 22.37
N ILE A 7 5.02 39.22 21.32
CA ILE A 7 5.37 38.48 20.09
C ILE A 7 6.37 37.37 20.39
N ALA A 8 7.39 37.63 21.20
CA ALA A 8 8.37 36.62 21.62
C ALA A 8 7.71 35.47 22.42
N LYS A 9 6.78 35.78 23.34
CA LYS A 9 6.01 34.76 24.07
C LYS A 9 5.13 33.92 23.15
N GLN A 10 4.46 34.53 22.17
CA GLN A 10 3.63 33.83 21.19
C GLN A 10 4.48 32.88 20.32
N ASN A 11 5.64 33.34 19.85
CA ASN A 11 6.56 32.52 19.06
C ASN A 11 7.13 31.33 19.84
N LEU A 12 7.42 31.51 21.14
CA LEU A 12 7.86 30.43 22.03
C LEU A 12 6.75 29.39 22.28
N PHE A 13 5.49 29.82 22.33
CA PHE A 13 4.35 28.91 22.48
C PHE A 13 4.11 28.10 21.20
N VAL A 14 4.16 28.75 20.04
CA VAL A 14 4.04 28.09 18.72
C VAL A 14 5.18 27.09 18.50
N SER A 15 6.41 27.40 18.91
CA SER A 15 7.54 26.46 18.78
C SER A 15 7.39 25.22 19.68
N LYS A 16 6.85 25.37 20.90
CA LYS A 16 6.48 24.25 21.79
C LYS A 16 5.36 23.38 21.21
N ILE A 17 4.38 23.97 20.55
CA ILE A 17 3.31 23.20 19.88
C ILE A 17 3.90 22.41 18.70
N ARG A 18 4.72 23.05 17.85
CA ARG A 18 5.37 22.39 16.71
C ARG A 18 6.27 21.24 17.15
N SER A 19 7.01 21.39 18.25
CA SER A 19 7.85 20.30 18.77
C SER A 19 7.02 19.12 19.27
N LYS A 20 5.89 19.37 19.95
CA LYS A 20 4.93 18.31 20.34
C LYS A 20 4.33 17.58 19.12
N ILE A 21 3.92 18.31 18.09
CA ILE A 21 3.38 17.71 16.85
C ILE A 21 4.40 16.78 16.20
N ARG A 22 5.68 17.19 16.13
CA ARG A 22 6.76 16.33 15.59
C ARG A 22 6.95 15.06 16.40
N ILE A 23 6.82 15.12 17.72
CA ILE A 23 6.91 13.94 18.59
C ILE A 23 5.75 13.00 18.30
N VAL A 24 4.52 13.52 18.21
CA VAL A 24 3.33 12.72 17.87
C VAL A 24 3.50 12.06 16.50
N GLN A 25 3.97 12.78 15.48
CA GLN A 25 4.24 12.22 14.16
C GLN A 25 5.28 11.11 14.19
N LYS A 26 6.37 11.28 14.95
CA LYS A 26 7.39 10.23 15.13
C LYS A 26 6.82 8.99 15.82
N ILE A 27 5.99 9.17 16.85
CA ILE A 27 5.33 8.06 17.54
C ILE A 27 4.39 7.33 16.58
N GLN A 28 3.57 8.06 15.82
CA GLN A 28 2.69 7.47 14.80
C GLN A 28 3.48 6.65 13.78
N HIS A 29 4.62 7.17 13.33
CA HIS A 29 5.47 6.49 12.37
C HIS A 29 6.12 5.24 12.97
N LEU A 30 6.55 5.29 14.23
CA LEU A 30 7.09 4.14 14.97
C LEU A 30 6.03 3.06 15.18
N ILE A 31 4.81 3.44 15.54
CA ILE A 31 3.65 2.54 15.67
C ILE A 31 3.36 1.88 14.33
N ASN A 32 3.29 2.65 13.24
CA ASN A 32 3.06 2.09 11.90
C ASN A 32 4.20 1.16 11.46
N ARG A 33 5.45 1.50 11.76
CA ARG A 33 6.61 0.67 11.46
C ARG A 33 6.56 -0.65 12.24
N ASN A 34 6.23 -0.61 13.53
CA ASN A 34 6.06 -1.82 14.35
C ASN A 34 4.86 -2.65 13.88
N LYS A 35 3.77 -2.01 13.46
CA LYS A 35 2.64 -2.70 12.83
C LYS A 35 3.09 -3.44 11.59
N ILE A 36 3.88 -2.83 10.70
CA ILE A 36 4.39 -3.52 9.49
C ILE A 36 5.34 -4.67 9.85
N LEU A 37 6.25 -4.48 10.82
CA LEU A 37 7.21 -5.50 11.25
C LEU A 37 6.56 -6.70 11.95
N SER A 38 5.36 -6.54 12.51
CA SER A 38 4.60 -7.63 13.10
C SER A 38 3.81 -8.46 12.08
N HIS A 39 3.70 -8.00 10.82
CA HIS A 39 3.02 -8.77 9.78
C HIS A 39 4.00 -9.72 9.11
N GLN A 40 3.61 -10.99 9.02
CA GLN A 40 4.29 -11.95 8.17
C GLN A 40 3.76 -11.79 6.74
N LEU A 41 4.67 -11.66 5.78
CA LEU A 41 4.32 -11.49 4.36
C LEU A 41 4.60 -12.79 3.60
N ILE A 42 3.63 -13.23 2.81
CA ILE A 42 3.76 -14.38 1.92
C ILE A 42 3.75 -13.86 0.48
N PHE A 43 4.83 -14.12 -0.26
CA PHE A 43 4.94 -13.77 -1.68
C PHE A 43 4.75 -15.01 -2.54
N CYS A 44 3.74 -15.00 -3.41
CA CYS A 44 3.47 -16.08 -4.35
C CYS A 44 3.92 -15.68 -5.77
N ILE A 45 5.13 -16.09 -6.16
CA ILE A 45 5.66 -15.84 -7.50
C ILE A 45 5.35 -17.04 -8.38
N ASN A 46 4.46 -16.86 -9.35
CA ASN A 46 4.02 -17.94 -10.23
C ASN A 46 4.14 -17.52 -11.70
N SER A 47 4.34 -18.50 -12.59
CA SER A 47 4.25 -18.29 -14.03
C SER A 47 2.84 -17.86 -14.46
N GLY A 48 2.70 -17.27 -15.65
CA GLY A 48 1.39 -16.90 -16.19
C GLY A 48 0.46 -18.11 -16.31
N ARG A 49 -0.84 -17.92 -16.03
CA ARG A 49 -1.90 -18.96 -16.14
C ARG A 49 -1.74 -20.18 -15.22
N SER A 50 -0.90 -20.09 -14.19
CA SER A 50 -0.68 -21.13 -13.16
C SER A 50 -1.78 -21.25 -12.10
N GLY A 51 -2.86 -20.48 -12.21
CA GLY A 51 -3.92 -20.46 -11.19
C GLY A 51 -3.62 -19.54 -9.99
N SER A 52 -2.73 -18.55 -10.15
CA SER A 52 -2.42 -17.57 -9.09
C SER A 52 -3.65 -16.81 -8.55
N ASN A 53 -4.69 -16.59 -9.38
CA ASN A 53 -5.97 -16.05 -8.92
C ASN A 53 -6.67 -17.00 -7.94
N TYR A 54 -6.71 -18.30 -8.26
CA TYR A 54 -7.33 -19.31 -7.39
C TYR A 54 -6.55 -19.46 -6.08
N LEU A 55 -5.22 -19.48 -6.17
CA LEU A 55 -4.35 -19.51 -4.98
C LEU A 55 -4.58 -18.30 -4.08
N SER A 56 -4.67 -17.09 -4.65
CA SER A 56 -4.96 -15.88 -3.87
C SER A 56 -6.34 -15.96 -3.21
N ALA A 57 -7.37 -16.43 -3.92
CA ALA A 57 -8.70 -16.61 -3.36
C ALA A 57 -8.70 -17.63 -2.21
N LEU A 58 -7.99 -18.76 -2.37
CA LEU A 58 -7.84 -19.79 -1.34
C LEU A 58 -7.11 -19.27 -0.10
N LEU A 59 -6.00 -18.54 -0.28
CA LEU A 59 -5.30 -17.92 0.86
C LEU A 59 -6.19 -16.89 1.59
N GLY A 60 -7.07 -16.22 0.86
CA GLY A 60 -8.04 -15.27 1.42
C GLY A 60 -9.19 -15.92 2.19
N THR A 61 -9.33 -17.25 2.21
CA THR A 61 -10.33 -17.92 3.06
C THR A 61 -9.85 -18.12 4.49
N ALA A 62 -8.57 -17.96 4.77
CA ALA A 62 -8.03 -18.06 6.13
C ALA A 62 -8.36 -16.80 6.93
N GLU A 63 -8.78 -16.98 8.18
CA GLU A 63 -9.31 -15.91 9.05
C GLU A 63 -8.32 -14.76 9.27
N GLU A 64 -7.03 -15.07 9.40
CA GLU A 64 -5.98 -14.09 9.72
C GLU A 64 -5.14 -13.67 8.50
N VAL A 65 -5.58 -14.01 7.28
CA VAL A 65 -4.82 -13.75 6.06
C VAL A 65 -5.56 -12.75 5.19
N VAL A 66 -4.88 -11.65 4.88
CA VAL A 66 -5.35 -10.70 3.88
C VAL A 66 -4.60 -10.98 2.57
N SER A 67 -5.31 -11.53 1.59
CA SER A 67 -4.75 -11.95 0.31
C SER A 67 -5.11 -10.97 -0.81
N TYR A 68 -4.14 -10.73 -1.70
CA TYR A 68 -4.31 -9.89 -2.88
C TYR A 68 -3.67 -10.58 -4.09
N HIS A 69 -4.29 -10.41 -5.25
CA HIS A 69 -3.73 -10.78 -6.54
C HIS A 69 -3.52 -9.52 -7.36
N GLU A 70 -2.33 -9.30 -7.91
CA GLU A 70 -2.02 -8.06 -8.63
C GLU A 70 -2.97 -7.86 -9.81
N PRO A 71 -3.68 -6.70 -9.90
CA PRO A 71 -4.60 -6.48 -11.01
C PRO A 71 -3.95 -5.88 -12.26
N LYS A 72 -2.73 -5.30 -12.21
CA LYS A 72 -2.17 -4.58 -13.36
C LYS A 72 -0.63 -4.57 -13.50
N PRO A 73 -0.11 -4.75 -14.73
CA PRO A 73 -0.86 -5.07 -15.93
C PRO A 73 -1.36 -6.52 -15.88
N SER A 74 -2.61 -6.73 -16.28
CA SER A 74 -3.10 -8.09 -16.51
C SER A 74 -2.28 -8.70 -17.65
N MET A 75 -1.50 -9.72 -17.32
CA MET A 75 -0.58 -10.39 -18.24
C MET A 75 -1.29 -10.98 -19.47
N THR A 76 -2.58 -11.34 -19.35
CA THR A 76 -3.33 -12.02 -20.42
C THR A 76 -4.41 -11.17 -21.07
N HIS A 77 -4.78 -10.01 -20.52
CA HIS A 77 -5.93 -9.24 -21.04
C HIS A 77 -5.76 -8.79 -22.48
N GLN A 78 -4.56 -8.32 -22.86
CA GLN A 78 -4.30 -7.90 -24.24
C GLN A 78 -4.27 -9.08 -25.22
N TYR A 79 -3.69 -10.21 -24.81
CA TYR A 79 -3.65 -11.44 -25.60
C TYR A 79 -5.05 -12.05 -25.81
N LEU A 80 -5.87 -12.12 -24.75
CA LEU A 80 -7.27 -12.57 -24.86
C LEU A 80 -8.11 -11.64 -25.73
N LYS A 81 -7.90 -10.32 -25.62
CA LYS A 81 -8.53 -9.34 -26.53
C LYS A 81 -8.11 -9.53 -27.98
N MET A 82 -6.85 -9.91 -28.24
CA MET A 82 -6.35 -10.17 -29.59
C MET A 82 -7.02 -11.41 -30.17
N ILE A 83 -6.99 -12.54 -29.46
CA ILE A 83 -7.63 -13.79 -29.90
C ILE A 83 -9.14 -13.61 -30.09
N ASN A 84 -9.82 -12.93 -29.19
CA ASN A 84 -11.27 -12.77 -29.28
C ASN A 84 -11.70 -11.78 -30.39
N LYS A 85 -10.76 -11.02 -30.97
CA LYS A 85 -11.04 -10.08 -32.07
C LYS A 85 -10.73 -10.66 -33.45
N SER A 86 -9.84 -11.64 -33.55
CA SER A 86 -9.55 -12.32 -34.82
C SER A 86 -10.23 -13.69 -34.86
N ASN A 87 -10.65 -14.14 -36.04
CA ASN A 87 -10.98 -15.56 -36.20
C ASN A 87 -9.68 -16.35 -36.01
N TYR A 88 -9.71 -17.39 -35.18
CA TYR A 88 -8.54 -18.23 -34.91
C TYR A 88 -7.89 -18.74 -36.22
N THR A 89 -8.72 -19.02 -37.22
CA THR A 89 -8.32 -19.47 -38.56
C THR A 89 -7.48 -18.47 -39.37
N THR A 90 -7.42 -17.20 -38.99
CA THR A 90 -6.66 -16.15 -39.70
C THR A 90 -5.46 -15.64 -38.90
N SER A 91 -5.10 -16.31 -37.79
CA SER A 91 -4.11 -15.78 -36.82
C SER A 91 -2.70 -16.39 -36.95
N PHE A 92 -2.40 -17.13 -38.04
CA PHE A 92 -1.06 -17.58 -38.41
C PHE A 92 -0.85 -17.48 -39.92
#